data_AF-A0A7S4D804-F1
#
_entry.id   AF-A0A7S4D804-F1
#
_cell.length_a   1.000
_cell.length_b   1.000
_cell.length_c   1.000
_cell.angle_alpha   90.00
_cell.angle_beta   90.00
_cell.angle_gamma   90.00
#
_symmetry.space_group_name_H-M   'P 1'
#
loop_
_entity.id
_entity.type
_entity.pdbx_description
1 polymer ?
#
loop_
_entity_poly.entity_id
_entity_poly.type
_entity_poly.pdbx_seq_one_letter_code
_entity_poly.pdbx_strand_id
1 'polypeptide(L)'
;MNGGGWLPRKDYARGRLCGGPLQLARGTALLLDETALEEGQLNALGVRSLQALKNLMNVQKLPYDFQFYQMEHEVDHPVMIFSESKALLKASVHLPWRP
;
A
#
# COMPACT_ATOMS: atom_id res chain seq x y z
N MET A 1 1.91 5.56 -8.28
CA MET A 1 1.76 4.11 -7.95
C MET A 1 2.55 3.14 -8.83
N ASN A 2 3.08 3.52 -10.02
CA ASN A 2 3.63 2.56 -11.00
C ASN A 2 5.16 2.29 -10.95
N GLY A 3 5.94 3.03 -10.15
CA GLY A 3 7.42 3.00 -10.24
C GLY A 3 8.20 2.42 -9.04
N GLY A 4 7.55 2.12 -7.90
CA GLY A 4 8.24 1.67 -6.69
C GLY A 4 7.65 0.38 -6.14
N GLY A 5 8.50 -0.55 -5.70
CA GLY A 5 8.05 -1.71 -4.94
C GLY A 5 7.61 -1.26 -3.56
N TRP A 6 6.31 -1.25 -3.29
CA TRP A 6 5.78 -0.78 -2.00
C TRP A 6 5.89 -1.82 -0.89
N LEU A 7 6.11 -3.06 -1.31
CA LEU A 7 6.26 -4.21 -0.44
C LEU A 7 7.72 -4.38 0.00
N PRO A 8 7.96 -4.67 1.28
CA PRO A 8 9.28 -5.08 1.75
C PRO A 8 9.68 -6.38 1.05
N ARG A 9 10.92 -6.39 0.53
CA ARG A 9 11.49 -7.54 -0.18
C ARG A 9 12.84 -7.89 0.41
N LYS A 10 13.08 -9.18 0.65
CA LYS A 10 14.42 -9.64 1.03
C LYS A 10 15.34 -9.64 -0.19
N ASP A 11 16.46 -8.91 -0.11
CA ASP A 11 17.55 -8.93 -1.06
C ASP A 11 18.59 -9.96 -0.58
N TYR A 12 18.57 -11.14 -1.18
CA TYR A 12 19.48 -12.23 -0.84
C TYR A 12 20.91 -11.99 -1.34
N ALA A 13 21.12 -11.17 -2.37
CA ALA A 13 22.47 -10.84 -2.85
C ALA A 13 23.24 -10.00 -1.82
N ARG A 14 22.52 -9.23 -1.00
CA ARG A 14 23.09 -8.40 0.08
C ARG A 14 22.76 -8.89 1.49
N GLY A 15 22.03 -10.01 1.62
CA GLY A 15 21.61 -10.58 2.90
C GLY A 15 20.73 -9.65 3.75
N ARG A 16 20.01 -8.70 3.13
CA ARG A 16 19.27 -7.63 3.84
C ARG A 16 17.78 -7.63 3.48
N LEU A 17 16.94 -7.26 4.43
CA LEU A 17 15.54 -6.93 4.16
C LEU A 17 15.49 -5.49 3.64
N CYS A 18 15.15 -5.30 2.37
CA CYS A 18 14.89 -3.98 1.84
C CYS A 18 13.46 -3.61 2.24
N GLY A 19 13.33 -2.71 3.22
CA GLY A 19 12.05 -2.22 3.68
C GLY A 19 11.30 -1.50 2.57
N GLY A 20 10.00 -1.78 2.44
CA GLY A 20 9.10 -1.05 1.56
C GLY A 20 8.49 0.15 2.28
N PRO A 21 7.98 1.17 1.56
CA PRO A 21 7.23 2.30 2.12
C PRO A 21 6.12 1.92 3.10
N LEU A 22 5.56 0.71 3.00
CA LEU A 22 4.49 0.22 3.88
C LEU A 22 5.00 -0.43 5.18
N GLN A 23 6.32 -0.60 5.34
CA GLN A 23 6.94 -1.07 6.59
C GLN A 23 7.08 0.10 7.57
N LEU A 24 5.96 0.58 8.09
CA LEU A 24 5.91 1.70 9.02
C LEU A 24 5.69 1.22 10.46
N ALA A 25 6.07 2.04 11.42
CA ALA A 25 5.80 1.77 12.83
C ALA A 25 4.28 1.74 13.09
N ARG A 26 3.87 0.98 14.11
CA ARG A 26 2.47 0.88 14.53
C ARG A 26 1.90 2.26 14.86
N GLY A 27 0.69 2.56 14.42
CA GLY A 27 0.03 3.85 14.64
C GLY A 27 0.41 4.96 13.66
N THR A 28 1.25 4.67 12.67
CA THR A 28 1.56 5.64 11.61
C THR A 28 0.36 5.81 10.68
N ALA A 29 -0.12 7.06 10.50
CA ALA A 29 -1.19 7.35 9.57
C ALA A 29 -0.68 7.42 8.13
N LEU A 30 -1.38 6.74 7.23
CA LEU A 30 -1.11 6.73 5.79
C LEU A 30 -2.05 7.69 5.09
N LEU A 31 -1.46 8.63 4.34
CA LEU A 31 -2.20 9.51 3.44
C LEU A 31 -1.99 9.06 2.00
N LEU A 32 -3.08 8.65 1.36
CA LEU A 32 -3.09 8.25 -0.04
C LEU A 32 -3.74 9.36 -0.84
N ASP A 33 -2.95 9.97 -1.72
CA ASP A 33 -3.43 10.96 -2.66
C ASP A 33 -3.73 10.29 -4.01
N GLU A 34 -5.00 10.15 -4.34
CA GLU A 34 -5.53 9.67 -5.61
C GLU A 34 -5.90 10.81 -6.57
N THR A 35 -5.66 12.08 -6.21
CA THR A 35 -6.00 13.23 -7.08
C THR A 35 -5.13 13.28 -8.34
N ALA A 36 -3.85 12.93 -8.23
CA ALA A 36 -2.92 12.84 -9.35
C ALA A 36 -2.94 11.45 -10.05
N LEU A 37 -3.99 10.66 -9.83
CA LEU A 37 -4.11 9.34 -10.46
C LEU A 37 -4.61 9.49 -11.90
N GLU A 38 -3.71 9.44 -12.87
CA GLU A 38 -4.06 9.48 -14.29
C GLU A 38 -4.65 8.13 -14.76
N GLU A 39 -5.64 8.19 -15.65
CA GLU A 39 -6.19 7.00 -16.31
C GLU A 39 -5.13 6.31 -17.17
N GLY A 40 -4.55 5.23 -16.66
CA GLY A 40 -3.52 4.45 -17.34
C GLY A 40 -3.44 3.03 -16.79
N GLN A 41 -2.73 2.15 -17.50
CA GLN A 41 -2.54 0.78 -17.03
C GLN A 41 -1.62 0.74 -15.80
N LEU A 42 -2.09 0.08 -14.74
CA LEU A 42 -1.24 -0.27 -13.62
C LEU A 42 -0.27 -1.37 -14.04
N ASN A 43 1.02 -1.14 -13.82
CA ASN A 43 2.03 -2.17 -14.03
C ASN A 43 1.79 -3.33 -13.05
N ALA A 44 2.31 -4.53 -13.35
CA ALA A 44 2.21 -5.69 -12.46
C ALA A 44 2.67 -5.39 -11.01
N LEU A 45 3.67 -4.51 -10.86
CA LEU A 45 4.12 -4.01 -9.56
C LEU A 45 3.08 -3.12 -8.88
N GLY A 46 2.45 -2.21 -9.63
CA GLY A 46 1.37 -1.35 -9.13
C GLY A 46 0.15 -2.14 -8.68
N VAL A 47 -0.23 -3.19 -9.41
CA VAL A 47 -1.32 -4.11 -9.02
C VAL A 47 -1.00 -4.80 -7.69
N ARG A 48 0.23 -5.30 -7.52
CA ARG A 48 0.67 -5.92 -6.26
C ARG A 48 0.66 -4.93 -5.09
N SER A 49 1.14 -3.70 -5.30
CA SER A 49 1.10 -2.64 -4.28
C SER A 49 -0.33 -2.28 -3.88
N LEU A 50 -1.26 -2.19 -4.84
CA LEU A 50 -2.68 -1.95 -4.56
C LEU A 50 -3.32 -3.11 -3.79
N GLN A 51 -2.99 -4.35 -4.14
CA GLN A 51 -3.48 -5.51 -3.42
C GLN A 51 -2.98 -5.54 -1.98
N ALA A 52 -1.70 -5.17 -1.75
CA ALA A 52 -1.14 -5.03 -0.42
C ALA A 52 -1.83 -3.93 0.41
N LEU A 53 -2.11 -2.77 -0.20
CA LEU A 53 -2.87 -1.69 0.45
C LEU A 53 -4.29 -2.14 0.80
N LYS A 54 -4.98 -2.86 -0.10
CA LYS A 54 -6.31 -3.41 0.18
C LYS A 54 -6.28 -4.38 1.35
N ASN A 55 -5.28 -5.24 1.44
CA ASN A 55 -5.12 -6.15 2.56
C ASN A 55 -4.84 -5.39 3.86
N LEU A 56 -3.95 -4.38 3.83
CA LEU A 56 -3.68 -3.52 4.98
C LEU A 56 -4.96 -2.80 5.46
N MET A 57 -5.74 -2.23 4.55
CA MET A 57 -6.97 -1.51 4.89
C MET A 57 -8.06 -2.43 5.48
N ASN A 58 -8.23 -3.64 4.93
CA ASN A 58 -9.33 -4.52 5.31
C ASN A 58 -9.01 -5.44 6.49
N VAL A 59 -7.80 -5.98 6.53
CA VAL A 59 -7.40 -7.01 7.51
C VAL A 59 -6.20 -6.60 8.35
N GLN A 60 -5.64 -5.40 8.15
CA GLN A 60 -4.50 -4.90 8.91
C GLN A 60 -3.31 -5.88 8.88
N LYS A 61 -3.07 -6.47 7.70
CA LYS A 61 -1.94 -7.37 7.43
C LYS A 61 -1.22 -6.96 6.15
N LEU A 62 0.10 -7.01 6.19
CA LEU A 62 0.96 -6.74 5.04
C LEU A 62 1.74 -8.01 4.65
N PRO A 63 1.69 -8.45 3.37
CA PRO A 63 2.49 -9.58 2.90
C PRO A 63 3.93 -9.14 2.64
N TYR A 64 4.88 -9.85 3.23
CA TYR A 64 6.32 -9.64 3.02
C TYR A 64 6.82 -10.70 2.05
N ASP A 65 7.54 -10.25 1.02
CA ASP A 65 8.08 -11.14 -0.01
C ASP A 65 9.52 -11.56 0.34
N PHE A 66 9.67 -12.79 0.81
CA PHE A 66 10.95 -13.41 1.12
C PHE A 66 11.50 -14.27 -0.03
N GLN A 67 11.04 -14.07 -1.27
CA GLN A 67 11.37 -14.81 -2.51
C GLN A 67 10.99 -16.30 -2.53
N PHE A 68 11.22 -17.01 -1.44
CA PHE A 68 10.93 -18.45 -1.30
C PHE A 68 9.61 -18.71 -0.57
N TYR A 69 9.15 -17.75 0.25
CA TYR A 69 7.87 -17.81 0.93
C TYR A 69 7.34 -16.38 1.14
N GLN A 70 6.03 -16.27 1.35
CA GLN A 70 5.39 -15.03 1.79
C GLN A 70 5.04 -15.15 3.26
N MET A 71 5.28 -14.09 4.03
CA MET A 71 4.88 -14.02 5.44
C MET A 71 3.95 -12.84 5.64
N GLU A 72 2.84 -13.06 6.31
CA GLU A 72 1.94 -11.98 6.71
C GLU A 72 2.42 -11.37 8.02
N HIS A 73 2.56 -10.05 8.04
CA HIS A 73 2.82 -9.30 9.26
C HIS A 73 1.59 -8.50 9.63
N GLU A 74 1.23 -8.55 10.91
CA GLU A 74 0.21 -7.67 11.47
C GLU A 74 0.72 -6.24 11.50
N VAL A 75 -0.12 -5.34 11.04
CA VAL A 75 0.12 -3.90 10.98
C VAL A 75 -1.07 -3.18 11.61
N ASP A 76 -0.93 -1.89 11.90
CA ASP A 76 -2.00 -1.08 12.48
C ASP A 76 -1.76 0.36 12.03
N HIS A 77 -2.23 0.64 10.81
CA HIS A 77 -2.02 1.91 10.13
C HIS A 77 -3.38 2.47 9.70
N PRO A 78 -3.85 3.58 10.29
CA PRO A 78 -5.03 4.25 9.77
C PRO A 78 -4.73 4.83 8.39
N VAL A 79 -5.62 4.60 7.42
CA VAL A 79 -5.47 5.05 6.03
C VAL A 79 -6.52 6.10 5.71
N MET A 80 -6.08 7.24 5.18
CA MET A 80 -6.95 8.30 4.64
C MET A 80 -6.68 8.44 3.15
N ILE A 81 -7.75 8.52 2.35
CA ILE A 81 -7.69 8.62 0.89
C ILE A 81 -8.30 9.95 0.47
N PHE A 82 -7.53 10.75 -0.28
CA PHE A 82 -8.02 11.93 -0.98
C PHE A 82 -8.19 11.60 -2.46
N SER A 83 -9.37 11.88 -3.01
CA SER A 83 -9.67 11.64 -4.43
C SER A 83 -10.54 12.77 -4.96
N GLU A 84 -10.22 13.27 -6.16
CA GLU A 84 -11.03 14.24 -6.89
C GLU A 84 -12.22 13.59 -7.59
N SER A 85 -12.09 12.31 -7.95
CA SER A 85 -13.12 11.53 -8.63
C SER A 85 -13.45 10.27 -7.83
N LYS A 86 -14.03 9.25 -8.48
CA LYS A 86 -14.37 7.99 -7.81
C LYS A 86 -13.09 7.28 -7.35
N ALA A 87 -12.92 7.17 -6.04
CA ALA A 87 -11.74 6.53 -5.45
C ALA A 87 -11.54 5.10 -5.97
N LEU A 88 -10.30 4.76 -6.29
CA LEU A 88 -9.88 3.43 -6.75
C LEU A 88 -9.88 2.43 -5.59
N LEU A 89 -9.42 2.88 -4.43
CA LEU A 89 -9.47 2.13 -3.18
C LEU A 89 -10.79 2.38 -2.45
N LYS A 90 -11.45 1.30 -2.03
CA LYS A 90 -12.72 1.39 -1.31
C LYS A 90 -12.45 1.71 0.16
N ALA A 91 -12.72 2.94 0.56
CA ALA A 91 -12.72 3.34 1.96
C ALA A 91 -13.99 2.85 2.67
N SER A 92 -13.93 2.65 3.98
CA SER A 92 -15.10 2.31 4.79
C SER A 92 -16.04 3.50 5.00
N VAL A 93 -15.48 4.71 5.05
CA VAL A 93 -16.20 5.97 5.24
C VAL A 93 -15.81 6.92 4.12
N HIS A 94 -16.81 7.52 3.47
CA HIS A 94 -16.63 8.56 2.47
C HIS A 94 -17.14 9.87 3.03
N LEU A 95 -16.27 10.86 3.12
CA LEU A 95 -16.63 12.20 3.57
C LEU A 95 -16.46 13.17 2.40
N PRO A 96 -17.50 13.95 2.04
CA PRO A 96 -17.35 14.99 1.05
C PRO A 96 -16.44 16.08 1.63
N TRP A 97 -15.34 16.39 0.93
CA TRP A 97 -14.50 17.51 1.30
C TRP A 97 -15.23 18.82 0.97
N ARG A 98 -15.45 19.66 1.99
CA ARG A 98 -15.96 21.03 1.84
C ARG A 98 -14.98 21.98 2.55
N PRO A 99 -14.40 22.97 1.86
CA PRO A 99 -13.53 23.98 2.48
C PRO A 99 -14.29 24.94 3.40
#